data_AF-A0A6H1ZKQ4-F1
#
_entry.id   AF-A0A6H1ZKQ4-F1
#
_cell.length_a   1.000
_cell.length_b   1.000
_cell.length_c   1.000
_cell.angle_alpha   90.00
_cell.angle_beta   90.00
_cell.angle_gamma   90.00
#
_symmetry.space_group_name_H-M   'P 1'
#
loop_
_entity.id
_entity.type
_entity.pdbx_description
1 polymer ?
#
loop_
_entity_poly.entity_id
_entity_poly.type
_entity_poly.pdbx_seq_one_letter_code
_entity_poly.pdbx_strand_id
1 'polypeptide(L)' 'MNRREIAPFGFRIRPEVKEAAKEQAERNRRSLNTELELLVEEGLERRKMQVQARA' A
#
# COMPACT_ATOMS: atom_id res chain seq x y z
N MET A 1 9.58 -7.62 14.42
CA MET A 1 10.53 -6.67 13.81
C MET A 1 10.11 -5.27 14.22
N ASN A 2 11.00 -4.44 14.76
CA ASN A 2 10.65 -3.08 15.11
C ASN A 2 10.59 -2.24 13.82
N ARG A 3 9.52 -1.46 13.60
CA ARG A 3 9.37 -0.64 12.38
C ARG A 3 10.53 0.34 12.18
N ARG A 4 11.26 0.70 13.24
CA ARG A 4 12.46 1.55 13.20
C ARG A 4 13.70 0.85 12.63
N GLU A 5 13.70 -0.48 12.55
CA GLU A 5 14.81 -1.29 11.99
C GLU A 5 14.68 -1.49 10.48
N ILE A 6 13.54 -1.11 9.89
CA ILE A 6 13.28 -1.26 8.47
C ILE A 6 13.87 -0.06 7.73
N ALA A 7 14.83 -0.30 6.84
CA ALA A 7 15.38 0.73 5.98
C ALA A 7 14.27 1.34 5.10
N PRO A 8 14.24 2.67 4.91
CA PRO A 8 13.24 3.31 4.06
C PRO A 8 13.28 2.78 2.63
N PHE A 9 12.11 2.38 2.10
CA PHE A 9 11.99 1.97 0.71
C PHE A 9 11.82 3.20 -0.19
N GLY A 10 12.71 3.37 -1.17
CA GLY A 10 12.68 4.47 -2.14
C GLY A 10 11.58 4.30 -3.18
N PHE A 11 10.32 4.47 -2.77
CA PHE A 11 9.17 4.26 -3.63
C PHE A 11 8.84 5.50 -4.48
N ARG A 12 8.96 5.38 -5.81
CA ARG A 12 8.48 6.40 -6.75
C ARG A 12 7.06 6.06 -7.17
N ILE A 13 6.14 6.97 -6.87
CA ILE A 13 4.71 6.82 -7.13
C ILE A 13 4.23 7.98 -8.02
N ARG A 14 3.28 7.70 -8.92
CA ARG A 14 2.65 8.76 -9.72
C ARG A 14 1.91 9.75 -8.82
N PRO A 15 1.90 11.06 -9.13
CA PRO A 15 1.24 12.07 -8.31
C PRO A 15 -0.23 11.76 -8.04
N GLU A 16 -1.00 11.35 -9.07
CA GLU A 16 -2.44 11.09 -8.88
C GLU A 16 -2.70 9.96 -7.87
N VAL A 17 -1.87 8.90 -7.90
CA VAL A 17 -2.00 7.75 -7.00
C VAL A 17 -1.61 8.15 -5.58
N LYS A 18 -0.59 9.00 -5.43
CA LYS A 18 -0.15 9.51 -4.13
C LYS A 18 -1.23 10.36 -3.47
N GLU A 19 -1.86 11.27 -4.21
CA GLU A 19 -2.94 12.10 -3.68
C GLU A 19 -4.15 11.25 -3.27
N ALA A 20 -4.56 10.29 -4.10
CA ALA A 20 -5.63 9.37 -3.74
C ALA A 20 -5.33 8.56 -2.46
N ALA A 21 -4.11 8.07 -2.30
CA ALA A 21 -3.70 7.36 -1.08
C ALA A 21 -3.66 8.29 0.14
N LYS A 22 -3.29 9.57 -0.04
CA LYS A 22 -3.28 10.57 1.02
C LYS A 22 -4.69 10.89 1.51
N GLU A 23 -5.64 11.09 0.60
CA GLU A 23 -7.05 11.30 0.96
C GLU A 23 -7.61 10.12 1.76
N GLN A 24 -7.30 8.89 1.36
CA GLN A 24 -7.73 7.69 2.09
C GLN A 24 -7.07 7.61 3.48
N ALA A 25 -5.78 7.91 3.59
CA ALA A 25 -5.06 7.94 4.85
C ALA A 25 -5.69 8.95 5.84
N GLU A 26 -6.04 10.14 5.37
CA GLU A 26 -6.72 11.17 6.16
C GLU A 26 -8.11 10.70 6.63
N ARG A 27 -8.92 10.15 5.72
CA ARG A 27 -10.24 9.59 6.06
C ARG A 27 -10.15 8.47 7.09
N ASN A 28 -9.12 7.63 6.98
CA ASN A 28 -8.90 6.47 7.84
C ASN A 28 -8.10 6.80 9.12
N ARG A 29 -7.70 8.07 9.32
CA ARG A 29 -6.87 8.52 10.46
C ARG A 29 -5.57 7.73 10.61
N ARG A 30 -4.89 7.47 9.48
CA ARG A 30 -3.64 6.72 9.39
C ARG A 30 -2.52 7.56 8.79
N SER A 31 -1.28 7.11 8.98
CA SER A 31 -0.15 7.66 8.22
C SER A 31 -0.25 7.22 6.77
N LEU A 32 0.27 8.04 5.85
CA LEU A 32 0.35 7.68 4.43
C LEU A 32 1.08 6.36 4.20
N ASN A 33 2.16 6.08 4.96
CA ASN A 33 2.89 4.82 4.85
C ASN A 33 2.04 3.62 5.24
N THR A 34 1.26 3.73 6.33
CA THR A 34 0.34 2.67 6.75
C THR A 34 -0.73 2.41 5.69
N GLU A 35 -1.27 3.46 5.10
CA GLU A 35 -2.29 3.31 4.06
C GLU A 35 -1.72 2.68 2.78
N LEU A 36 -0.52 3.12 2.38
CA LEU A 36 0.18 2.52 1.24
C LEU A 36 0.52 1.04 1.46
N GLU A 37 0.93 0.66 2.67
CA GLU A 37 1.18 -0.73 3.07
C GLU A 37 -0.07 -1.59 2.85
N LEU A 38 -1.22 -1.15 3.36
CA LEU A 38 -2.50 -1.86 3.20
C LEU A 38 -2.96 -1.94 1.75
N LEU A 39 -2.86 -0.85 0.98
CA LEU A 39 -3.22 -0.84 -0.44
C LEU A 39 -2.35 -1.82 -1.25
N VAL A 40 -1.06 -1.94 -0.91
CA VAL A 40 -0.15 -2.91 -1.53
C VAL A 40 -0.55 -4.33 -1.15
N GLU A 41 -0.80 -4.61 0.12
CA GLU A 41 -1.25 -5.94 0.60
C GLU A 41 -2.53 -6.38 -0.09
N GLU A 42 -3.56 -5.52 -0.13
CA GLU A 42 -4.81 -5.81 -0.82
C GLU A 42 -4.60 -6.10 -2.32
N GLY A 43 -3.75 -5.30 -2.97
CA GLY A 43 -3.42 -5.49 -4.38
C GLY A 43 -2.72 -6.83 -4.65
N LEU A 44 -1.85 -7.26 -3.74
CA LEU A 44 -1.16 -8.55 -3.82
C LEU A 44 -2.13 -9.72 -3.62
N GLU A 45 -3.04 -9.64 -2.65
CA GLU A 45 -4.06 -10.67 -2.43
C GLU A 45 -4.99 -10.81 -3.63
N ARG A 46 -5.45 -9.69 -4.20
CA ARG A 46 -6.27 -9.71 -5.44
C ARG A 46 -5.55 -10.40 -6.60
N ARG A 47 -4.24 -10.21 -6.74
CA ARG A 47 -3.43 -10.90 -7.76
C ARG A 47 -3.32 -12.39 -7.49
N LYS A 48 -3.10 -12.81 -6.23
CA LYS A 48 -3.05 -14.24 -5.85
C LYS A 48 -4.36 -14.95 -6.22
N MET A 49 -5.51 -14.34 -5.90
CA MET A 49 -6.82 -14.89 -6.25
C MET A 49 -7.01 -15.03 -7.76
N GLN A 50 -6.55 -14.05 -8.56
CA GLN A 50 -6.61 -14.13 -10.02
C GLN A 50 -5.75 -15.25 -10.60
N VAL A 51 -4.58 -15.53 -10.00
CA VAL A 51 -3.71 -16.64 -10.43
C VAL A 51 -4.38 -17.97 -10.12
N GLN A 52 -4.94 -18.14 -8.92
CA GLN A 52 -5.64 -19.37 -8.53
C GLN A 52 -6.89 -19.63 -9.36
N ALA A 53 -7.65 -18.59 -9.74
CA ALA A 53 -8.83 -18.74 -10.58
C ALA A 53 -8.51 -19.09 -12.06
N ARG A 54 -7.25 -18.96 -12.47
CA ARG A 54 -6.77 -19.28 -13.84
C ARG A 54 -6.02 -20.61 -13.92
N ALA A 55 -5.73 -21.24 -12.78
CA ALA A 55 -5.07 -22.54 -12.67
C ALA A 55 -6.12 -23.65 -12.50
#